data_AF-A0A661UEG6-F1
#
_entry.id   AF-A0A661UEG6-F1
#
_cell.length_a   1.000
_cell.length_b   1.000
_cell.length_c   1.000
_cell.angle_alpha   90.00
_cell.angle_beta   90.00
_cell.angle_gamma   90.00
#
_symmetry.space_group_name_H-M   'P 1'
#
loop_
_entity.id
_entity.type
_entity.pdbx_description
1 polymer ?
#
loop_
_entity_poly.entity_id
_entity_poly.type
_entity_poly.pdbx_seq_one_letter_code
_entity_poly.pdbx_strand_id
1 'polypeptide(L)'
;SSKVSYCSFKNGNANGSDWDAFGGGLFLYESSRITVENCLFEDNSADDGGGGLHVRYCSPFIKNCVFRQNSAVNGAGIHFSGSSSSLEYCLFENNSATYGGAMYFDACSPNILNCTISENSASSNGGAIVLYDYSYPEFVNCILWNDSPNEIHSLVEGGEPTFSYSDIQGSWSGTGNINSDPLFVNPANCDFRLSTGSPCIDSGDPSSPLDPDGTRCDMGAYYFNQNSLAAPSNVTINYSSGNVTISWDDVAGATSYNVYSSTNPYSDFSLEQSGITETDWTDSNISTEIKKFYFVKAVN
;
A
#
# COMPACT_ATOMS: atom_id res chain seq x y z
N SER A 1 1.92 -25.61 4.24
CA SER A 1 1.02 -24.70 3.53
C SER A 1 1.70 -24.31 2.23
N SER A 2 0.93 -24.21 1.15
CA SER A 2 1.44 -23.60 -0.08
C SER A 2 1.65 -22.11 0.14
N LYS A 3 2.69 -21.53 -0.47
CA LYS A 3 3.05 -20.12 -0.27
C LYS A 3 3.62 -19.53 -1.56
N VAL A 4 3.12 -18.36 -1.94
CA VAL A 4 3.64 -17.50 -3.01
C VAL A 4 4.12 -16.23 -2.35
N SER A 5 5.40 -15.86 -2.53
CA SER A 5 5.95 -14.71 -1.83
C SER A 5 7.05 -14.01 -2.60
N TYR A 6 7.08 -12.68 -2.50
CA TYR A 6 8.10 -11.85 -3.16
C TYR A 6 8.11 -12.08 -4.68
N CYS A 7 6.91 -12.33 -5.25
CA CYS A 7 6.72 -12.56 -6.67
C CYS A 7 6.12 -11.33 -7.34
N SER A 8 6.40 -11.16 -8.62
CA SER A 8 5.72 -10.18 -9.45
C SER A 8 5.07 -10.87 -10.64
N PHE A 9 3.75 -10.73 -10.74
CA PHE A 9 2.91 -11.21 -11.83
C PHE A 9 2.57 -10.00 -12.69
N LYS A 10 3.11 -9.96 -13.90
CA LYS A 10 2.95 -8.81 -14.80
C LYS A 10 2.57 -9.20 -16.21
N ASN A 11 1.75 -8.39 -16.86
CA ASN A 11 1.37 -8.55 -18.27
C ASN A 11 0.73 -9.91 -18.58
N GLY A 12 0.14 -10.54 -17.56
CA GLY A 12 -0.65 -11.75 -17.72
C GLY A 12 -1.92 -11.45 -18.53
N ASN A 13 -2.32 -12.37 -19.41
CA ASN A 13 -3.45 -12.14 -20.31
C ASN A 13 -4.28 -13.42 -20.46
N ALA A 14 -5.34 -13.52 -19.66
CA ALA A 14 -6.30 -14.63 -19.69
C ALA A 14 -7.43 -14.32 -20.69
N ASN A 15 -7.18 -14.59 -21.97
CA ASN A 15 -8.09 -14.27 -23.09
C ASN A 15 -8.64 -15.52 -23.81
N GLY A 16 -8.67 -16.65 -23.11
CA GLY A 16 -9.22 -17.89 -23.62
C GLY A 16 -10.70 -18.06 -23.30
N SER A 17 -11.24 -19.25 -23.58
CA SER A 17 -12.61 -19.64 -23.21
C SER A 17 -12.63 -20.43 -21.90
N ASP A 18 -13.79 -20.46 -21.23
CA ASP A 18 -14.00 -21.20 -19.99
C ASP A 18 -12.99 -20.78 -18.90
N TRP A 19 -12.15 -21.71 -18.45
CA TRP A 19 -11.18 -21.48 -17.38
C TRP A 19 -10.01 -20.57 -17.79
N ASP A 20 -9.74 -20.47 -19.09
CA ASP A 20 -8.64 -19.67 -19.63
C ASP A 20 -8.99 -18.17 -19.71
N ALA A 21 -10.22 -17.78 -19.31
CA ALA A 21 -10.70 -16.41 -19.23
C ALA A 21 -10.46 -15.75 -17.86
N PHE A 22 -9.89 -16.47 -16.88
CA PHE A 22 -9.75 -16.02 -15.50
C PHE A 22 -8.30 -15.93 -15.03
N GLY A 23 -8.04 -15.03 -14.08
CA GLY A 23 -6.78 -15.03 -13.34
C GLY A 23 -5.58 -14.64 -14.19
N GLY A 24 -5.62 -13.45 -14.81
CA GLY A 24 -4.57 -12.97 -15.72
C GLY A 24 -3.17 -13.10 -15.13
N GLY A 25 -2.98 -12.69 -13.88
CA GLY A 25 -1.73 -12.90 -13.14
C GLY A 25 -1.64 -14.26 -12.45
N LEU A 26 -2.66 -14.63 -11.69
CA LEU A 26 -2.71 -15.90 -10.95
C LEU A 26 -4.14 -16.41 -10.84
N PHE A 27 -4.33 -17.72 -11.02
CA PHE A 27 -5.59 -18.39 -10.77
C PHE A 27 -5.43 -19.46 -9.68
N LEU A 28 -6.19 -19.30 -8.59
CA LEU A 28 -6.28 -20.26 -7.49
C LEU A 28 -7.61 -21.01 -7.54
N TYR A 29 -7.54 -22.33 -7.67
CA TYR A 29 -8.69 -23.23 -7.76
C TYR A 29 -8.59 -24.38 -6.74
N GLU A 30 -9.70 -24.70 -6.06
CA GLU A 30 -9.91 -25.90 -5.21
C GLU A 30 -8.70 -26.29 -4.33
N SER A 31 -8.07 -25.31 -3.69
CA SER A 31 -6.86 -25.53 -2.89
C SER A 31 -7.14 -25.31 -1.41
N SER A 32 -6.65 -26.21 -0.55
CA SER A 32 -6.70 -25.98 0.90
C SER A 32 -5.52 -25.12 1.35
N ARG A 33 -5.83 -23.87 1.72
CA ARG A 33 -4.99 -22.86 2.41
C ARG A 33 -3.63 -22.57 1.76
N ILE A 34 -3.60 -21.55 0.91
CA ILE A 34 -2.40 -20.93 0.35
C ILE A 34 -2.21 -19.52 0.94
N THR A 35 -0.95 -19.12 1.16
CA THR A 35 -0.60 -17.74 1.50
C THR A 35 -0.01 -17.05 0.27
N VAL A 36 -0.53 -15.87 -0.07
CA VAL A 36 0.03 -14.99 -1.10
C VAL A 36 0.49 -13.73 -0.38
N GLU A 37 1.80 -13.50 -0.29
CA GLU A 37 2.31 -12.37 0.48
C GLU A 37 3.42 -11.59 -0.22
N ASN A 38 3.52 -10.29 0.02
CA ASN A 38 4.59 -9.45 -0.53
C ASN A 38 4.71 -9.57 -2.06
N CYS A 39 3.57 -9.65 -2.75
CA CYS A 39 3.53 -9.83 -4.19
C CYS A 39 2.99 -8.60 -4.91
N LEU A 40 3.43 -8.41 -6.15
CA LEU A 40 2.93 -7.38 -7.05
C LEU A 40 2.17 -8.02 -8.22
N PHE A 41 0.92 -7.61 -8.42
CA PHE A 41 0.09 -7.93 -9.57
C PHE A 41 -0.13 -6.65 -10.37
N GLU A 42 0.56 -6.52 -11.50
CA GLU A 42 0.57 -5.29 -12.30
C GLU A 42 0.26 -5.57 -13.77
N ASP A 43 -0.55 -4.71 -14.42
CA ASP A 43 -0.82 -4.77 -15.86
C ASP A 43 -1.34 -6.14 -16.33
N ASN A 44 -2.07 -6.88 -15.49
CA ASN A 44 -2.66 -8.16 -15.88
C ASN A 44 -4.11 -7.98 -16.34
N SER A 45 -4.51 -8.76 -17.35
CA SER A 45 -5.84 -8.72 -17.95
C SER A 45 -6.52 -10.09 -17.93
N ALA A 46 -7.83 -10.11 -17.72
CA ALA A 46 -8.68 -11.29 -17.85
C ALA A 46 -9.99 -10.96 -18.60
N ASP A 47 -10.41 -11.82 -19.53
CA ASP A 47 -11.64 -11.61 -20.30
C ASP A 47 -12.92 -11.82 -19.46
N ASP A 48 -12.82 -12.51 -18.31
CA ASP A 48 -13.91 -12.61 -17.34
C ASP A 48 -13.50 -11.99 -15.98
N GLY A 49 -12.82 -12.74 -15.11
CA GLY A 49 -12.62 -12.28 -13.74
C GLY A 49 -11.20 -12.41 -13.21
N GLY A 50 -10.81 -11.46 -12.33
CA GLY A 50 -9.54 -11.50 -11.63
C GLY A 50 -8.37 -11.22 -12.56
N GLY A 51 -8.29 -9.99 -13.07
CA GLY A 51 -7.16 -9.55 -13.91
C GLY A 51 -5.83 -9.83 -13.22
N GLY A 52 -5.67 -9.37 -11.98
CA GLY A 52 -4.54 -9.71 -11.12
C GLY A 52 -4.65 -11.14 -10.59
N LEU A 53 -5.71 -11.44 -9.83
CA LEU A 53 -5.89 -12.73 -9.18
C LEU A 53 -7.35 -13.20 -9.23
N HIS A 54 -7.56 -14.45 -9.65
CA HIS A 54 -8.85 -15.12 -9.50
C HIS A 54 -8.77 -16.19 -8.40
N VAL A 55 -9.76 -16.21 -7.51
CA VAL A 55 -9.85 -17.16 -6.39
C VAL A 55 -11.21 -17.85 -6.45
N ARG A 56 -11.19 -19.16 -6.67
CA ARG A 56 -12.40 -19.97 -6.77
C ARG A 56 -12.35 -21.19 -5.87
N TYR A 57 -13.35 -21.34 -4.99
CA TYR A 57 -13.46 -22.47 -4.05
C TYR A 57 -12.17 -22.71 -3.23
N CYS A 58 -11.51 -21.62 -2.86
CA CYS A 58 -10.26 -21.60 -2.10
C CYS A 58 -10.31 -20.45 -1.09
N SER A 59 -9.68 -20.61 0.07
CA SER A 59 -9.61 -19.57 1.12
C SER A 59 -8.16 -19.15 1.37
N PRO A 60 -7.53 -18.38 0.47
CA PRO A 60 -6.18 -17.87 0.65
C PRO A 60 -6.10 -16.82 1.76
N PHE A 61 -4.91 -16.71 2.36
CA PHE A 61 -4.49 -15.55 3.14
C PHE A 61 -3.62 -14.66 2.27
N ILE A 62 -4.06 -13.43 2.01
CA ILE A 62 -3.39 -12.48 1.11
C ILE A 62 -2.86 -11.32 1.95
N LYS A 63 -1.56 -11.04 1.90
CA LYS A 63 -0.93 -10.07 2.80
C LYS A 63 0.14 -9.22 2.13
N ASN A 64 0.17 -7.92 2.40
CA ASN A 64 1.20 -7.02 1.85
C ASN A 64 1.31 -7.11 0.32
N CYS A 65 0.18 -7.28 -0.38
CA CYS A 65 0.18 -7.38 -1.83
C CYS A 65 -0.28 -6.06 -2.46
N VAL A 66 0.24 -5.77 -3.64
CA VAL A 66 -0.17 -4.64 -4.46
C VAL A 66 -0.83 -5.16 -5.73
N PHE A 67 -2.07 -4.73 -5.98
CA PHE A 67 -2.81 -4.98 -7.20
C PHE A 67 -2.99 -3.65 -7.92
N ARG A 68 -2.29 -3.47 -9.04
CA ARG A 68 -2.36 -2.21 -9.77
C ARG A 68 -2.52 -2.36 -11.27
N GLN A 69 -3.23 -1.42 -11.87
CA GLN A 69 -3.34 -1.33 -13.34
C GLN A 69 -3.82 -2.64 -14.00
N ASN A 70 -4.56 -3.47 -13.26
CA ASN A 70 -5.13 -4.69 -13.82
C ASN A 70 -6.48 -4.39 -14.48
N SER A 71 -6.88 -5.22 -15.44
CA SER A 71 -8.16 -5.13 -16.13
C SER A 71 -8.95 -6.45 -16.15
N ALA A 72 -10.27 -6.39 -15.99
CA ALA A 72 -11.15 -7.55 -16.14
C ALA A 72 -12.60 -7.16 -16.46
N VAL A 73 -13.48 -8.13 -16.69
CA VAL A 73 -14.93 -7.88 -16.62
C VAL A 73 -15.36 -7.76 -15.15
N ASN A 74 -14.95 -8.71 -14.31
CA ASN A 74 -15.31 -8.80 -12.89
C ASN A 74 -14.06 -8.72 -12.01
N GLY A 75 -13.93 -7.71 -11.15
CA GLY A 75 -12.87 -7.67 -10.14
C GLY A 75 -11.48 -7.63 -10.77
N ALA A 76 -11.06 -6.47 -11.29
CA ALA A 76 -9.81 -6.42 -12.04
C ALA A 76 -8.57 -6.66 -11.16
N GLY A 77 -8.57 -6.19 -9.92
CA GLY A 77 -7.58 -6.60 -8.93
C GLY A 77 -7.78 -8.06 -8.53
N ILE A 78 -8.90 -8.36 -7.87
CA ILE A 78 -9.27 -9.73 -7.46
C ILE A 78 -10.73 -10.05 -7.74
N HIS A 79 -10.99 -11.25 -8.25
CA HIS A 79 -12.32 -11.86 -8.26
C HIS A 79 -12.36 -13.08 -7.33
N PHE A 80 -13.21 -13.01 -6.31
CA PHE A 80 -13.49 -14.10 -5.38
C PHE A 80 -14.82 -14.79 -5.71
N SER A 81 -14.81 -16.12 -5.83
CA SER A 81 -16.01 -16.93 -6.05
C SER A 81 -16.06 -18.14 -5.10
N GLY A 82 -17.09 -18.21 -4.25
CA GLY A 82 -17.30 -19.32 -3.32
C GLY A 82 -16.16 -19.50 -2.30
N SER A 83 -15.63 -18.41 -1.75
CA SER A 83 -14.41 -18.39 -0.92
C SER A 83 -14.61 -17.72 0.46
N SER A 84 -13.72 -18.01 1.41
CA SER A 84 -13.66 -17.35 2.72
C SER A 84 -12.24 -16.87 3.02
N SER A 85 -11.76 -15.95 2.19
CA SER A 85 -10.40 -15.42 2.21
C SER A 85 -10.20 -14.35 3.30
N SER A 86 -8.94 -14.06 3.62
CA SER A 86 -8.57 -12.90 4.44
C SER A 86 -7.50 -12.08 3.73
N LEU A 87 -7.67 -10.76 3.75
CA LEU A 87 -6.74 -9.79 3.18
C LEU A 87 -6.21 -8.87 4.28
N GLU A 88 -4.90 -8.65 4.31
CA GLU A 88 -4.26 -7.71 5.24
C GLU A 88 -3.24 -6.82 4.52
N TYR A 89 -3.20 -5.52 4.83
CA TYR A 89 -2.14 -4.61 4.35
C TYR A 89 -1.98 -4.59 2.82
N CYS A 90 -3.08 -4.75 2.09
CA CYS A 90 -3.07 -4.79 0.63
C CYS A 90 -3.46 -3.44 0.03
N LEU A 91 -2.83 -3.11 -1.09
CA LEU A 91 -3.12 -1.91 -1.88
C LEU A 91 -3.76 -2.32 -3.20
N PHE A 92 -4.90 -1.70 -3.53
CA PHE A 92 -5.58 -1.84 -4.81
C PHE A 92 -5.67 -0.46 -5.46
N GLU A 93 -4.95 -0.24 -6.56
CA GLU A 93 -4.88 1.06 -7.20
C GLU A 93 -4.95 1.02 -8.73
N ASN A 94 -5.65 1.99 -9.33
CA ASN A 94 -5.75 2.12 -10.79
C ASN A 94 -6.21 0.86 -11.53
N ASN A 95 -6.98 -0.02 -10.88
CA ASN A 95 -7.55 -1.18 -11.56
C ASN A 95 -8.87 -0.80 -12.28
N SER A 96 -9.12 -1.41 -13.43
CA SER A 96 -10.27 -1.05 -14.29
C SER A 96 -11.09 -2.27 -14.67
N ALA A 97 -12.38 -2.29 -14.32
CA ALA A 97 -13.28 -3.40 -14.64
C ALA A 97 -14.59 -2.98 -15.35
N THR A 98 -15.43 -3.96 -15.69
CA THR A 98 -16.86 -3.68 -15.94
C THR A 98 -17.61 -3.57 -14.61
N TYR A 99 -17.33 -4.49 -13.68
CA TYR A 99 -17.91 -4.56 -12.35
C TYR A 99 -16.80 -4.76 -11.32
N GLY A 100 -16.74 -3.88 -10.31
CA GLY A 100 -15.73 -4.00 -9.25
C GLY A 100 -14.33 -3.70 -9.77
N GLY A 101 -13.98 -2.42 -9.94
CA GLY A 101 -12.67 -2.04 -10.48
C GLY A 101 -11.53 -2.68 -9.69
N ALA A 102 -11.60 -2.66 -8.36
CA ALA A 102 -10.66 -3.40 -7.52
C ALA A 102 -11.08 -4.87 -7.31
N MET A 103 -12.29 -5.09 -6.77
CA MET A 103 -12.70 -6.40 -6.27
C MET A 103 -14.13 -6.76 -6.65
N TYR A 104 -14.35 -8.04 -6.94
CA TYR A 104 -15.68 -8.62 -7.13
C TYR A 104 -15.85 -9.82 -6.19
N PHE A 105 -16.95 -9.82 -5.43
CA PHE A 105 -17.28 -10.87 -4.48
C PHE A 105 -18.54 -11.62 -4.94
N ASP A 106 -18.37 -12.91 -5.22
CA ASP A 106 -19.40 -13.86 -5.63
C ASP A 106 -19.50 -14.99 -4.60
N ALA A 107 -20.66 -15.11 -3.94
CA ALA A 107 -20.93 -16.13 -2.93
C ALA A 107 -19.81 -16.26 -1.86
N CYS A 108 -19.28 -15.13 -1.37
CA CYS A 108 -18.14 -15.11 -0.45
C CYS A 108 -18.24 -14.02 0.62
N SER A 109 -17.56 -14.20 1.74
CA SER A 109 -17.58 -13.24 2.87
C SER A 109 -16.19 -13.13 3.49
N PRO A 110 -15.23 -12.51 2.78
CA PRO A 110 -13.88 -12.35 3.27
C PRO A 110 -13.76 -11.29 4.37
N ASN A 111 -12.68 -11.38 5.14
CA ASN A 111 -12.26 -10.33 6.07
C ASN A 111 -11.17 -9.48 5.40
N ILE A 112 -11.35 -8.17 5.37
CA ILE A 112 -10.41 -7.21 4.80
C ILE A 112 -9.96 -6.26 5.93
N LEU A 113 -8.66 -6.30 6.23
CA LEU A 113 -8.07 -5.55 7.32
C LEU A 113 -6.94 -4.66 6.80
N ASN A 114 -6.89 -3.40 7.23
CA ASN A 114 -5.78 -2.50 6.92
C ASN A 114 -5.49 -2.46 5.42
N CYS A 115 -6.50 -2.30 4.56
CA CYS A 115 -6.30 -2.23 3.11
C CYS A 115 -6.62 -0.84 2.59
N THR A 116 -5.92 -0.43 1.53
CA THR A 116 -6.23 0.80 0.79
C THR A 116 -6.73 0.41 -0.59
N ILE A 117 -7.89 0.90 -0.95
CA ILE A 117 -8.55 0.69 -2.24
C ILE A 117 -8.84 2.09 -2.77
N SER A 118 -8.19 2.48 -3.86
CA SER A 118 -8.27 3.86 -4.34
C SER A 118 -7.94 3.99 -5.82
N GLU A 119 -8.48 5.00 -6.51
CA GLU A 119 -8.25 5.25 -7.94
C GLU A 119 -8.68 4.11 -8.87
N ASN A 120 -9.56 3.21 -8.43
CA ASN A 120 -10.10 2.13 -9.25
C ASN A 120 -11.36 2.58 -9.99
N SER A 121 -11.60 1.98 -11.14
CA SER A 121 -12.72 2.35 -12.00
C SER A 121 -13.51 1.16 -12.51
N ALA A 122 -14.81 1.34 -12.66
CA ALA A 122 -15.69 0.40 -13.31
C ALA A 122 -16.54 1.12 -14.36
N SER A 123 -16.74 0.48 -15.53
CA SER A 123 -17.59 1.07 -16.57
C SER A 123 -19.09 0.95 -16.28
N SER A 124 -19.51 0.02 -15.40
CA SER A 124 -20.90 -0.15 -14.99
C SER A 124 -21.12 0.17 -13.51
N ASN A 125 -20.62 -0.66 -12.59
CA ASN A 125 -20.94 -0.56 -11.17
C ASN A 125 -19.75 -0.90 -10.27
N GLY A 126 -19.69 -0.24 -9.11
CA GLY A 126 -18.69 -0.47 -8.07
C GLY A 126 -17.27 -0.19 -8.58
N GLY A 127 -16.85 1.07 -8.53
CA GLY A 127 -15.48 1.46 -8.86
C GLY A 127 -14.45 0.70 -8.03
N ALA A 128 -14.71 0.52 -6.74
CA ALA A 128 -13.89 -0.33 -5.88
C ALA A 128 -14.45 -1.75 -5.89
N ILE A 129 -15.65 -1.93 -5.37
CA ILE A 129 -16.17 -3.25 -4.98
C ILE A 129 -17.55 -3.51 -5.57
N VAL A 130 -17.76 -4.74 -6.05
CA VAL A 130 -19.10 -5.28 -6.32
C VAL A 130 -19.39 -6.50 -5.46
N LEU A 131 -20.63 -6.58 -4.96
CA LEU A 131 -21.17 -7.71 -4.20
C LEU A 131 -22.26 -8.43 -4.99
N TYR A 132 -22.16 -9.75 -5.04
CA TYR A 132 -23.10 -10.65 -5.71
C TYR A 132 -23.31 -11.94 -4.89
N ASP A 133 -24.48 -12.56 -5.08
CA ASP A 133 -24.87 -13.85 -4.49
C ASP A 133 -24.65 -13.96 -2.97
N TYR A 134 -25.30 -13.08 -2.21
CA TYR A 134 -25.30 -13.06 -0.74
C TYR A 134 -23.89 -12.96 -0.13
N SER A 135 -23.07 -12.06 -0.67
CA SER A 135 -21.71 -11.79 -0.17
C SER A 135 -21.68 -10.71 0.92
N TYR A 136 -21.12 -11.03 2.10
CA TYR A 136 -21.06 -10.14 3.27
C TYR A 136 -19.61 -9.91 3.77
N PRO A 137 -18.75 -9.22 3.00
CA PRO A 137 -17.40 -8.93 3.44
C PRO A 137 -17.37 -7.97 4.64
N GLU A 138 -16.39 -8.15 5.52
CA GLU A 138 -16.13 -7.27 6.66
C GLU A 138 -14.84 -6.47 6.43
N PHE A 139 -14.93 -5.15 6.59
CA PHE A 139 -13.81 -4.22 6.44
C PHE A 139 -13.50 -3.53 7.77
N VAL A 140 -12.23 -3.59 8.16
CA VAL A 140 -11.71 -2.94 9.37
C VAL A 140 -10.44 -2.19 9.02
N ASN A 141 -10.26 -0.97 9.54
CA ASN A 141 -9.07 -0.14 9.28
C ASN A 141 -8.79 0.10 7.80
N CYS A 142 -9.82 0.13 6.95
CA CYS A 142 -9.62 0.26 5.51
C CYS A 142 -9.80 1.70 5.04
N ILE A 143 -9.19 2.04 3.92
CA ILE A 143 -9.44 3.27 3.18
C ILE A 143 -10.02 2.90 1.81
N LEU A 144 -11.20 3.42 1.49
CA LEU A 144 -11.87 3.32 0.20
C LEU A 144 -12.11 4.74 -0.30
N TRP A 145 -11.37 5.15 -1.33
CA TRP A 145 -11.35 6.56 -1.72
C TRP A 145 -11.09 6.78 -3.21
N ASN A 146 -11.90 7.65 -3.81
CA ASN A 146 -11.74 8.07 -5.21
C ASN A 146 -11.89 6.91 -6.19
N ASP A 147 -12.80 5.99 -5.90
CA ASP A 147 -13.17 4.92 -6.83
C ASP A 147 -14.46 5.29 -7.61
N SER A 148 -14.45 5.08 -8.93
CA SER A 148 -15.54 5.54 -9.83
C SER A 148 -16.27 4.38 -10.51
N PRO A 149 -17.61 4.35 -10.57
CA PRO A 149 -18.52 5.48 -10.29
C PRO A 149 -18.88 5.66 -8.82
N ASN A 150 -18.73 4.63 -7.99
CA ASN A 150 -18.95 4.67 -6.54
C ASN A 150 -17.99 3.68 -5.89
N GLU A 151 -17.65 3.88 -4.62
CA GLU A 151 -16.83 2.94 -3.85
C GLU A 151 -17.38 1.50 -3.92
N ILE A 152 -18.67 1.31 -3.64
CA ILE A 152 -19.25 -0.02 -3.50
C ILE A 152 -20.61 -0.09 -4.21
N HIS A 153 -20.91 -1.26 -4.80
CA HIS A 153 -22.22 -1.55 -5.33
C HIS A 153 -22.65 -3.00 -5.07
N SER A 154 -23.82 -3.19 -4.46
CA SER A 154 -24.47 -4.50 -4.34
C SER A 154 -25.42 -4.72 -5.50
N LEU A 155 -25.22 -5.81 -6.25
CA LEU A 155 -26.13 -6.25 -7.30
C LEU A 155 -27.42 -6.85 -6.72
N VAL A 156 -28.36 -7.28 -7.57
CA VAL A 156 -29.54 -8.03 -7.13
C VAL A 156 -29.07 -9.32 -6.45
N GLU A 157 -29.63 -9.62 -5.28
CA GLU A 157 -29.15 -10.68 -4.37
C GLU A 157 -27.71 -10.47 -3.88
N GLY A 158 -27.12 -9.28 -4.07
CA GLY A 158 -25.90 -8.87 -3.40
C GLY A 158 -26.11 -8.82 -1.89
N GLY A 159 -25.07 -9.13 -1.13
CA GLY A 159 -25.09 -8.94 0.32
C GLY A 159 -24.75 -7.50 0.71
N GLU A 160 -24.59 -7.30 2.01
CA GLU A 160 -24.29 -6.01 2.61
C GLU A 160 -22.91 -6.07 3.29
N PRO A 161 -21.97 -5.19 2.92
CA PRO A 161 -20.67 -5.13 3.57
C PRO A 161 -20.79 -4.44 4.92
N THR A 162 -19.94 -4.81 5.87
CA THR A 162 -19.82 -4.09 7.14
C THR A 162 -18.49 -3.37 7.24
N PHE A 163 -18.51 -2.17 7.82
CA PHE A 163 -17.33 -1.34 8.01
C PHE A 163 -17.18 -0.96 9.48
N SER A 164 -15.96 -0.97 9.99
CA SER A 164 -15.61 -0.31 11.25
C SER A 164 -14.22 0.29 11.17
N TYR A 165 -14.00 1.39 11.88
CA TYR A 165 -12.74 2.13 11.94
C TYR A 165 -12.12 2.34 10.55
N SER A 166 -12.93 2.68 9.56
CA SER A 166 -12.51 2.79 8.16
C SER A 166 -12.88 4.16 7.60
N ASP A 167 -12.13 4.63 6.61
CA ASP A 167 -12.41 5.86 5.87
C ASP A 167 -13.00 5.51 4.51
N ILE A 168 -14.26 5.87 4.29
CA ILE A 168 -14.99 5.49 3.07
C ILE A 168 -15.68 6.71 2.47
N GLN A 169 -15.32 7.02 1.22
CA GLN A 169 -16.01 8.05 0.46
C GLN A 169 -17.51 7.71 0.29
N GLY A 170 -18.37 8.69 0.54
CA GLY A 170 -19.84 8.51 0.43
C GLY A 170 -20.56 8.18 1.75
N SER A 171 -19.87 8.25 2.89
CA SER A 171 -20.43 8.18 4.25
C SER A 171 -21.11 6.86 4.60
N TRP A 172 -20.33 5.88 5.05
CA TRP A 172 -20.81 4.56 5.48
C TRP A 172 -20.97 4.45 6.99
N SER A 173 -22.08 3.87 7.44
CA SER A 173 -22.32 3.64 8.87
C SER A 173 -21.38 2.60 9.45
N GLY A 174 -20.97 2.80 10.69
CA GLY A 174 -20.15 1.84 11.44
C GLY A 174 -19.38 2.54 12.56
N THR A 175 -18.98 1.78 13.57
CA THR A 175 -18.21 2.32 14.69
C THR A 175 -16.87 2.83 14.19
N GLY A 176 -16.52 4.08 14.52
CA GLY A 176 -15.22 4.66 14.19
C GLY A 176 -15.00 4.98 12.72
N ASN A 177 -16.01 4.80 11.85
CA ASN A 177 -15.87 5.16 10.45
C ASN A 177 -15.84 6.67 10.25
N ILE A 178 -15.08 7.10 9.26
CA ILE A 178 -14.97 8.48 8.81
C ILE A 178 -15.23 8.55 7.30
N ASN A 179 -15.44 9.77 6.81
CA ASN A 179 -15.52 10.10 5.39
C ASN A 179 -14.81 11.44 5.23
N SER A 180 -13.51 11.40 5.00
CA SER A 180 -12.67 12.58 4.88
C SER A 180 -11.55 12.30 3.90
N ASP A 181 -10.99 13.33 3.28
CA ASP A 181 -9.85 13.13 2.38
C ASP A 181 -8.70 12.44 3.15
N PRO A 182 -8.22 11.24 2.73
CA PRO A 182 -7.14 10.54 3.40
C PRO A 182 -5.81 11.30 3.38
N LEU A 183 -5.69 12.34 2.55
CA LEU A 183 -4.47 13.13 2.36
C LEU A 183 -3.28 12.24 1.98
N PHE A 184 -3.41 11.43 0.92
CA PHE A 184 -2.30 10.66 0.37
C PHE A 184 -1.17 11.58 -0.11
N VAL A 185 0.08 11.14 0.06
CA VAL A 185 1.28 11.92 -0.29
C VAL A 185 1.30 12.31 -1.77
N ASN A 186 1.12 11.35 -2.68
CA ASN A 186 1.16 11.59 -4.12
C ASN A 186 0.49 10.44 -4.90
N PRO A 187 -0.85 10.32 -4.86
CA PRO A 187 -1.57 9.20 -5.49
C PRO A 187 -1.36 9.15 -7.01
N ALA A 188 -1.16 10.30 -7.66
CA ALA A 188 -0.86 10.38 -9.10
C ALA A 188 0.46 9.69 -9.51
N ASN A 189 1.34 9.39 -8.56
CA ASN A 189 2.57 8.63 -8.77
C ASN A 189 2.59 7.32 -7.94
N CYS A 190 1.42 6.77 -7.64
CA CYS A 190 1.21 5.54 -6.88
C CYS A 190 1.75 5.58 -5.44
N ASP A 191 1.85 6.77 -4.83
CA ASP A 191 2.26 6.93 -3.43
C ASP A 191 1.04 7.20 -2.53
N PHE A 192 0.47 6.10 -2.03
CA PHE A 192 -0.70 6.07 -1.17
C PHE A 192 -0.36 6.05 0.33
N ARG A 193 0.86 6.45 0.70
CA ARG A 193 1.17 6.71 2.11
C ARG A 193 0.40 7.93 2.58
N LEU A 194 0.04 7.97 3.86
CA LEU A 194 -0.61 9.13 4.47
C LEU A 194 0.37 10.29 4.61
N SER A 195 -0.11 11.52 4.45
CA SER A 195 0.65 12.74 4.73
C SER A 195 0.35 13.28 6.13
N THR A 196 1.22 14.17 6.63
CA THR A 196 1.04 14.80 7.93
C THR A 196 -0.31 15.51 8.02
N GLY A 197 -1.09 15.19 9.06
CA GLY A 197 -2.42 15.76 9.28
C GLY A 197 -3.56 14.97 8.63
N SER A 198 -3.28 13.82 8.00
CA SER A 198 -4.31 12.90 7.54
C SER A 198 -5.26 12.50 8.67
N PRO A 199 -6.58 12.46 8.43
CA PRO A 199 -7.56 11.99 9.41
C PRO A 199 -7.47 10.48 9.66
N CYS A 200 -6.73 9.75 8.83
CA CYS A 200 -6.55 8.30 8.96
C CYS A 200 -5.44 7.92 9.95
N ILE A 201 -4.62 8.87 10.37
CA ILE A 201 -3.53 8.64 11.34
C ILE A 201 -4.13 8.43 12.74
N ASP A 202 -3.62 7.47 13.49
CA ASP A 202 -4.01 7.11 14.86
C ASP A 202 -5.51 6.81 15.02
N SER A 203 -6.19 6.43 13.94
CA SER A 203 -7.66 6.43 13.87
C SER A 203 -8.30 5.05 13.65
N GLY A 204 -7.51 4.02 13.37
CA GLY A 204 -7.95 2.63 13.26
C GLY A 204 -8.41 2.02 14.58
N ASP A 205 -8.93 0.80 14.59
CA ASP A 205 -9.53 0.14 15.76
C ASP A 205 -8.58 0.15 16.98
N PRO A 206 -8.99 0.72 18.13
CA PRO A 206 -8.16 0.77 19.34
C PRO A 206 -7.85 -0.61 19.94
N SER A 207 -8.53 -1.67 19.49
CA SER A 207 -8.25 -3.06 19.88
C SER A 207 -7.26 -3.78 18.95
N SER A 208 -6.94 -3.19 17.79
CA SER A 208 -5.91 -3.72 16.89
C SER A 208 -4.51 -3.54 17.48
N PRO A 209 -3.52 -4.33 17.01
CA PRO A 209 -2.12 -4.11 17.35
C PRO A 209 -1.68 -2.67 17.04
N LEU A 210 -0.79 -2.13 17.85
CA LEU A 210 -0.16 -0.82 17.59
C LEU A 210 0.67 -0.87 16.30
N ASP A 211 0.82 0.28 15.67
CA ASP A 211 1.73 0.43 14.54
C ASP A 211 3.19 0.25 14.96
N PRO A 212 4.10 0.00 14.00
CA PRO A 212 5.52 -0.26 14.31
C PRO A 212 6.23 0.87 15.06
N ASP A 213 5.72 2.10 15.02
CA ASP A 213 6.22 3.25 15.77
C ASP A 213 5.62 3.38 17.18
N GLY A 214 4.71 2.47 17.55
CA GLY A 214 4.10 2.33 18.87
C GLY A 214 2.83 3.16 19.07
N THR A 215 2.32 3.80 18.03
CA THR A 215 1.09 4.59 18.09
C THR A 215 -0.14 3.74 17.74
N ARG A 216 -1.34 4.31 17.83
CA ARG A 216 -2.58 3.57 17.55
C ARG A 216 -2.59 3.27 16.06
N CYS A 217 -3.06 2.08 15.66
CA CYS A 217 -3.04 1.73 14.24
C CYS A 217 -3.72 2.77 13.35
N ASP A 218 -3.08 3.08 12.24
CA ASP A 218 -3.63 3.88 11.17
C ASP A 218 -4.65 3.09 10.35
N MET A 219 -5.54 3.81 9.66
CA MET A 219 -6.35 3.22 8.61
C MET A 219 -5.52 3.08 7.33
N GLY A 220 -5.75 2.02 6.57
CA GLY A 220 -5.15 1.77 5.26
C GLY A 220 -4.01 0.75 5.27
N ALA A 221 -3.43 0.56 4.09
CA ALA A 221 -2.36 -0.41 3.82
C ALA A 221 -0.99 -0.03 4.40
N TYR A 222 -0.78 1.26 4.68
CA TYR A 222 0.48 1.80 5.18
C TYR A 222 0.24 2.65 6.41
N TYR A 223 1.01 2.39 7.46
CA TYR A 223 1.08 3.30 8.60
C TYR A 223 1.97 4.51 8.28
N PHE A 224 1.68 5.62 8.95
CA PHE A 224 2.45 6.83 8.98
C PHE A 224 3.40 6.79 10.17
N ASN A 225 4.70 6.69 9.90
CA ASN A 225 5.69 6.68 10.96
C ASN A 225 5.83 8.07 11.60
N GLN A 226 5.24 8.26 12.77
CA GLN A 226 5.26 9.52 13.53
C GLN A 226 6.60 9.78 14.20
N ASN A 227 7.47 8.78 14.27
CA ASN A 227 8.85 8.93 14.69
C ASN A 227 9.79 9.27 13.52
N SER A 228 9.30 9.36 12.28
CA SER A 228 10.14 9.71 11.13
C SER A 228 10.50 11.19 11.16
N LEU A 229 11.81 11.46 11.11
CA LEU A 229 12.33 12.82 11.01
C LEU A 229 12.46 13.24 9.55
N ALA A 230 12.24 14.53 9.29
CA ALA A 230 12.50 15.10 7.97
C ALA A 230 13.98 14.94 7.59
N ALA A 231 14.26 14.85 6.29
CA ALA A 231 15.62 14.92 5.81
C ALA A 231 16.21 16.30 6.15
N PRO A 232 17.45 16.39 6.65
CA PRO A 232 18.14 17.67 6.81
C PRO A 232 18.15 18.45 5.50
N SER A 233 17.72 19.71 5.56
CA SER A 233 17.64 20.59 4.39
C SER A 233 18.84 21.53 4.32
N ASN A 234 19.01 22.23 3.19
CA ASN A 234 20.10 23.18 2.96
C ASN A 234 21.50 22.63 3.28
N VAL A 235 21.74 21.36 2.92
CA VAL A 235 23.06 20.74 3.09
C VAL A 235 24.08 21.47 2.23
N THR A 236 25.06 22.11 2.87
CA THR A 236 26.17 22.81 2.19
C THR A 236 27.51 22.18 2.52
N ILE A 237 28.48 22.34 1.62
CA ILE A 237 29.83 21.81 1.74
C ILE A 237 30.81 22.96 1.58
N ASN A 238 31.67 23.15 2.58
CA ASN A 238 32.75 24.13 2.57
C ASN A 238 34.10 23.43 2.66
N TYR A 239 34.95 23.62 1.65
CA TYR A 239 36.34 23.12 1.67
C TYR A 239 37.29 24.25 2.08
N SER A 240 38.02 24.05 3.18
CA SER A 240 39.05 25.00 3.61
C SER A 240 40.20 24.29 4.32
N SER A 241 41.43 24.68 4.02
CA SER A 241 42.64 24.21 4.72
C SER A 241 42.76 22.68 4.83
N GLY A 242 42.30 21.92 3.82
CA GLY A 242 42.36 20.46 3.81
C GLY A 242 41.16 19.75 4.44
N ASN A 243 40.20 20.50 5.00
CA ASN A 243 39.00 19.96 5.64
C ASN A 243 37.74 20.24 4.82
N VAL A 244 36.76 19.35 4.89
CA VAL A 244 35.39 19.57 4.41
C VAL A 244 34.49 19.69 5.61
N THR A 245 33.89 20.86 5.78
CA THR A 245 32.80 21.07 6.72
C THR A 245 31.48 20.94 5.97
N ILE A 246 30.62 20.06 6.48
CA ILE A 246 29.26 19.85 6.00
C ILE A 246 28.34 20.50 7.03
N SER A 247 27.43 21.36 6.59
CA SER A 247 26.42 21.96 7.46
C SER A 247 25.03 21.79 6.86
N TRP A 248 24.01 21.83 7.71
CA TRP A 248 22.61 21.63 7.35
C TRP A 248 21.69 22.44 8.26
N ASP A 249 20.42 22.55 7.92
CA ASP A 249 19.43 23.16 8.82
C ASP A 249 18.97 22.17 9.89
N ASP A 250 18.65 22.70 11.09
CA ASP A 250 18.11 21.88 12.18
C ASP A 250 16.77 21.23 11.80
N VAL A 251 16.61 19.97 12.18
CA VAL A 251 15.41 19.17 11.94
C VAL A 251 14.63 19.08 13.26
N ALA A 252 13.43 19.64 13.27
CA ALA A 252 12.55 19.60 14.44
C ALA A 252 12.34 18.15 14.92
N GLY A 253 12.60 17.91 16.21
CA GLY A 253 12.49 16.60 16.84
C GLY A 253 13.75 15.72 16.74
N ALA A 254 14.78 16.15 16.00
CA ALA A 254 16.07 15.46 16.01
C ALA A 254 16.78 15.66 17.35
N THR A 255 17.26 14.56 17.94
CA THR A 255 18.15 14.57 19.11
C THR A 255 19.62 14.56 18.70
N SER A 256 19.92 14.08 17.49
CA SER A 256 21.26 14.11 16.89
C SER A 256 21.24 13.87 15.37
N TYR A 257 22.42 13.89 14.76
CA TYR A 257 22.63 13.61 13.34
C TYR A 257 23.72 12.55 13.15
N ASN A 258 23.56 11.77 12.08
CA ASN A 258 24.58 10.86 11.57
C ASN A 258 25.04 11.35 10.19
N VAL A 259 26.36 11.38 9.97
CA VAL A 259 26.96 11.64 8.66
C VAL A 259 27.49 10.33 8.10
N TYR A 260 27.16 10.09 6.84
CA TYR A 260 27.64 8.95 6.08
C TYR A 260 28.43 9.44 4.87
N SER A 261 29.32 8.60 4.37
CA SER A 261 30.03 8.89 3.12
C SER A 261 30.12 7.69 2.19
N SER A 262 30.35 7.95 0.91
CA SER A 262 30.64 6.95 -0.12
C SER A 262 31.55 7.53 -1.21
N THR A 263 32.24 6.67 -1.95
CA THR A 263 32.87 7.03 -3.23
C THR A 263 31.93 6.85 -4.42
N ASN A 264 30.76 6.22 -4.20
CA ASN A 264 29.67 6.09 -5.15
C ASN A 264 28.52 7.03 -4.73
N PRO A 265 28.05 7.94 -5.61
CA PRO A 265 26.98 8.88 -5.25
C PRO A 265 25.62 8.23 -4.96
N TYR A 266 25.43 6.95 -5.30
CA TYR A 266 24.11 6.29 -5.26
C TYR A 266 24.03 5.11 -4.28
N SER A 267 25.15 4.60 -3.78
CA SER A 267 25.18 3.39 -2.93
C SER A 267 26.42 3.35 -2.04
N ASP A 268 26.53 2.28 -1.25
CA ASP A 268 27.74 1.93 -0.48
C ASP A 268 28.14 2.97 0.58
N PHE A 269 27.14 3.68 1.12
CA PHE A 269 27.37 4.64 2.18
C PHE A 269 27.72 3.96 3.51
N SER A 270 28.84 4.38 4.10
CA SER A 270 29.30 3.96 5.42
C SER A 270 29.20 5.11 6.42
N LEU A 271 28.88 4.78 7.67
CA LEU A 271 28.80 5.75 8.77
C LEU A 271 30.18 6.35 9.04
N GLU A 272 30.31 7.68 8.97
CA GLU A 272 31.51 8.42 9.33
C GLU A 272 31.44 8.87 10.79
N GLN A 273 30.30 9.44 11.18
CA GLN A 273 30.09 9.97 12.51
C GLN A 273 28.62 9.83 12.90
N SER A 274 28.38 9.45 14.16
CA SER A 274 27.05 9.42 14.76
C SER A 274 26.94 10.33 15.97
N GLY A 275 25.71 10.71 16.33
CA GLY A 275 25.42 11.43 17.57
C GLY A 275 25.86 12.90 17.55
N ILE A 276 25.93 13.52 16.36
CA ILE A 276 26.27 14.94 16.22
C ILE A 276 25.10 15.76 16.73
N THR A 277 25.30 16.62 17.73
CA THR A 277 24.23 17.46 18.30
C THR A 277 24.16 18.85 17.70
N GLU A 278 25.19 19.24 16.95
CA GLU A 278 25.24 20.49 16.19
C GLU A 278 24.71 20.27 14.77
N THR A 279 24.59 21.37 14.02
CA THR A 279 24.13 21.39 12.63
C THR A 279 25.28 21.42 11.61
N ASP A 280 26.48 21.06 12.06
CA ASP A 280 27.64 20.88 11.21
C ASP A 280 28.55 19.73 11.69
N TRP A 281 29.38 19.24 10.78
CA TRP A 281 30.46 18.30 11.05
C TRP A 281 31.59 18.47 10.05
N THR A 282 32.83 18.29 10.51
CA THR A 282 34.04 18.47 9.70
C THR A 282 34.79 17.16 9.48
N ASP A 283 34.89 16.73 8.23
CA ASP A 283 35.82 15.68 7.80
C ASP A 283 37.23 16.30 7.67
N SER A 284 38.17 15.80 8.46
CA SER A 284 39.57 16.25 8.44
C SER A 284 40.50 15.26 7.72
N ASN A 285 39.97 14.13 7.25
CA ASN A 285 40.72 13.01 6.67
C ASN A 285 40.46 12.87 5.18
N ILE A 286 40.62 13.96 4.45
CA ILE A 286 40.19 14.03 3.05
C ILE A 286 41.37 13.88 2.10
N SER A 287 41.24 12.94 1.18
CA SER A 287 42.14 12.81 0.04
C SER A 287 41.74 13.79 -1.05
N THR A 288 42.72 14.50 -1.64
CA THR A 288 42.50 15.34 -2.82
C THR A 288 42.37 14.54 -4.12
N GLU A 289 42.59 13.23 -4.07
CA GLU A 289 42.58 12.35 -5.24
C GLU A 289 41.28 11.54 -5.40
N ILE A 290 40.46 11.45 -4.35
CA ILE A 290 39.24 10.63 -4.34
C ILE A 290 38.02 11.52 -4.10
N LYS A 291 37.06 11.46 -5.03
CA LYS A 291 35.77 12.12 -4.84
C LYS A 291 34.97 11.37 -3.78
N LYS A 292 34.51 12.11 -2.77
CA LYS A 292 33.70 11.60 -1.66
C LYS A 292 32.35 12.29 -1.67
N PHE A 293 31.30 11.52 -1.45
CA PHE A 293 29.91 11.96 -1.37
C PHE A 293 29.44 11.78 0.06
N TYR A 294 28.59 12.67 0.55
CA TYR A 294 28.07 12.62 1.90
C TYR A 294 26.55 12.75 1.89
N PHE A 295 25.91 12.12 2.86
CA PHE A 295 24.55 12.50 3.24
C PHE A 295 24.44 12.52 4.76
N VAL A 296 23.47 13.31 5.23
CA VAL A 296 23.21 13.52 6.65
C VAL A 296 21.83 12.97 6.97
N LYS A 297 21.71 12.28 8.09
CA LYS A 297 20.45 11.73 8.59
C LYS A 297 20.17 12.27 9.98
N ALA A 298 18.99 12.84 10.17
CA ALA A 298 18.49 13.19 11.50
C ALA A 298 18.10 11.92 12.28
N VAL A 299 18.31 11.93 13.60
CA VAL A 299 18.07 10.81 14.52
C VAL A 299 17.35 11.35 15.75
N ASN A 300 16.32 10.64 16.22
CA ASN A 300 15.62 10.89 17.48
C ASN A 300 15.83 9.74 18.47
#